data_AF-A0A952DTR3-F1
#
_entry.id   AF-A0A952DTR3-F1
#
_cell.length_a   1.000
_cell.length_b   1.000
_cell.length_c   1.000
_cell.angle_alpha   90.00
_cell.angle_beta   90.00
_cell.angle_gamma   90.00
#
_symmetry.space_group_name_H-M   'P 1'
#
loop_
_entity.id
_entity.type
_entity.pdbx_description
1 polymer ?
#
loop_
_entity_poly.entity_id
_entity_poly.type
_entity_poly.pdbx_seq_one_letter_code
_entity_poly.pdbx_strand_id
1 'polypeptide(L)'
;MLTETKVFNPFPGLRSFEENEDLLFFGREKQVTELVKKLRQVKFLAVIGSSGSGKSSLVKSGLIPSLHSGFMSGAGSNWKVCTFRPGNNPIGNMAKALTENEILYNDIQSEEDKFTFSAITESTLRRSSNGLVEVYKQSGIDSKNNLLILVDQFEEIFRFSKLEKDAKEGKRD
;
A
#
# COMPACT_ATOMS: atom_id res chain seq x y z
N MET A 1 43.36 -14.20 7.42
CA MET A 1 41.92 -14.16 7.09
C MET A 1 41.57 -12.74 6.70
N LEU A 2 41.32 -12.47 5.42
CA LEU A 2 40.78 -11.18 4.98
C LEU A 2 39.27 -11.24 5.15
N THR A 3 38.69 -10.34 5.95
CA THR A 3 37.25 -10.18 6.06
C THR A 3 36.74 -9.54 4.77
N GLU A 4 35.98 -10.28 3.97
CA GLU A 4 35.22 -9.73 2.84
C GLU A 4 34.30 -8.63 3.38
N THR A 5 34.68 -7.38 3.14
CA THR A 5 33.79 -6.25 3.35
C THR A 5 32.77 -6.30 2.22
N LYS A 6 31.59 -6.87 2.51
CA LYS A 6 30.47 -6.87 1.57
C LYS A 6 30.12 -5.42 1.27
N VAL A 7 30.51 -4.94 0.08
CA VAL A 7 30.24 -3.57 -0.37
C VAL A 7 28.73 -3.39 -0.44
N PHE A 8 28.18 -2.65 0.53
CA PHE A 8 26.77 -2.28 0.54
C PHE A 8 26.57 -1.24 -0.55
N ASN A 9 25.81 -1.57 -1.59
CA ASN A 9 25.38 -0.61 -2.61
C ASN A 9 24.12 0.11 -2.09
N PRO A 10 24.21 1.40 -1.73
CA PRO A 10 23.08 2.14 -1.17
C PRO A 10 22.01 2.47 -2.21
N PHE A 11 22.30 2.33 -3.52
CA PHE A 11 21.37 2.69 -4.57
C PHE A 11 20.64 1.46 -5.12
N PRO A 12 19.30 1.40 -5.02
CA PRO A 12 18.48 0.25 -5.43
C PRO A 12 18.54 -0.08 -6.94
N GLY A 13 19.02 0.82 -7.78
CA GLY A 13 18.86 0.71 -9.23
C GLY A 13 17.41 0.98 -9.64
N LEU A 14 16.78 0.03 -10.37
CA LEU A 14 15.42 0.18 -10.90
C LEU A 14 14.31 -0.21 -9.91
N ARG A 15 14.63 -0.88 -8.80
CA ARG A 15 13.63 -1.12 -7.75
C ARG A 15 13.31 0.18 -7.03
N SER A 16 12.13 0.25 -6.43
CA SER A 16 11.81 1.39 -5.56
C SER A 16 12.63 1.32 -4.28
N PHE A 17 12.89 2.49 -3.70
CA PHE A 17 13.36 2.56 -2.33
C PHE A 17 12.24 2.06 -1.41
N GLU A 18 12.62 1.37 -0.34
CA GLU A 18 11.71 0.89 0.70
C GLU A 18 11.64 1.89 1.87
N GLU A 19 10.72 1.67 2.81
CA GLU A 19 10.44 2.59 3.92
C GLU A 19 11.67 2.88 4.78
N ASN A 20 12.52 1.87 5.01
CA ASN A 20 13.73 1.97 5.81
C ASN A 20 14.95 2.55 5.06
N GLU A 21 14.76 3.04 3.83
CA GLU A 21 15.81 3.65 3.02
C GLU A 21 15.58 5.17 2.82
N ASP A 22 14.79 5.78 3.69
CA ASP A 22 14.46 7.21 3.70
C ASP A 22 15.71 8.10 3.73
N LEU A 23 16.73 7.72 4.50
CA LEU A 23 18.02 8.43 4.59
C LEU A 23 18.79 8.48 3.25
N LEU A 24 18.46 7.61 2.31
CA LEU A 24 19.08 7.53 0.98
C LEU A 24 18.22 8.23 -0.10
N PHE A 25 17.04 8.72 0.28
CA PHE A 25 16.08 9.36 -0.62
C PHE A 25 16.11 10.89 -0.49
N PHE A 26 16.82 11.56 -1.39
CA PHE A 26 17.03 13.02 -1.37
C PHE A 26 16.52 13.73 -2.63
N GLY A 27 16.30 15.05 -2.52
CA GLY A 27 15.92 15.93 -3.64
C GLY A 27 14.44 15.91 -4.01
N ARG A 28 13.60 15.32 -3.17
CA ARG A 28 12.14 15.17 -3.37
C ARG A 28 11.30 15.70 -2.20
N GLU A 29 11.91 16.44 -1.29
CA GLU A 29 11.33 16.93 -0.03
C GLU A 29 10.12 17.84 -0.27
N LYS A 30 10.19 18.67 -1.33
CA LYS A 30 9.05 19.51 -1.75
C LYS A 30 7.85 18.67 -2.17
N GLN A 31 8.07 17.63 -3.00
CA GLN A 31 6.98 16.74 -3.42
C GLN A 31 6.39 15.98 -2.23
N VAL A 32 7.22 15.49 -1.31
CA VAL A 32 6.74 14.82 -0.08
C VAL A 32 5.87 15.76 0.75
N THR A 33 6.32 17.00 0.96
CA THR A 33 5.54 18.02 1.68
C THR A 33 4.19 18.28 1.01
N GLU A 34 4.15 18.37 -0.31
CA GLU A 34 2.91 18.53 -1.06
C GLU A 34 1.98 17.31 -0.94
N LEU A 35 2.52 16.09 -0.96
CA LEU A 35 1.74 14.86 -0.77
C LEU A 35 1.10 14.84 0.63
N VAL A 36 1.86 15.14 1.69
CA VAL A 36 1.32 15.23 3.06
C VAL A 36 0.21 16.27 3.16
N LYS A 37 0.43 17.47 2.58
CA LYS A 37 -0.57 18.55 2.56
C LYS A 37 -1.85 18.13 1.84
N LYS A 38 -1.74 17.47 0.68
CA LYS A 38 -2.90 17.00 -0.08
C LYS A 38 -3.63 15.87 0.65
N LEU A 39 -2.91 14.90 1.19
CA LEU A 39 -3.49 13.77 1.92
C LEU A 39 -4.23 14.20 3.20
N ARG A 40 -3.87 15.35 3.78
CA ARG A 40 -4.64 15.96 4.88
C ARG A 40 -6.03 16.45 4.44
N GLN A 41 -6.18 16.86 3.18
CA GLN A 41 -7.41 17.43 2.63
C GLN A 41 -8.31 16.37 1.98
N VAL A 42 -7.73 15.33 1.40
CA VAL A 42 -8.45 14.26 0.69
C VAL A 42 -8.06 12.89 1.21
N LYS A 43 -9.01 11.95 1.23
CA LYS A 43 -8.77 10.55 1.66
C LYS A 43 -8.33 9.62 0.52
N PHE A 44 -8.22 10.14 -0.69
CA PHE A 44 -7.72 9.44 -1.87
C PHE A 44 -6.82 10.37 -2.68
N LEU A 45 -5.58 9.95 -2.94
CA LEU A 45 -4.57 10.74 -3.64
C LEU A 45 -3.86 9.87 -4.68
N ALA A 46 -4.00 10.23 -5.95
CA ALA A 46 -3.29 9.57 -7.05
C ALA A 46 -1.93 10.25 -7.31
N VAL A 47 -0.86 9.46 -7.38
CA VAL A 47 0.49 9.92 -7.75
C VAL A 47 0.78 9.47 -9.18
N ILE A 48 0.83 10.42 -10.12
CA ILE A 48 0.95 10.16 -11.55
C ILE A 48 2.29 10.69 -12.08
N GLY A 49 2.86 10.00 -13.07
CA GLY A 49 4.13 10.34 -13.69
C GLY A 49 4.66 9.19 -14.53
N SER A 50 5.66 9.45 -15.38
CA SER A 50 6.25 8.46 -16.28
C SER A 50 6.75 7.20 -15.56
N SER A 51 6.82 6.07 -16.27
CA SER A 51 7.46 4.87 -15.73
C SER A 51 8.90 5.16 -15.33
N GLY A 52 9.35 4.59 -14.20
CA GLY A 52 10.69 4.85 -13.66
C GLY A 52 10.91 6.24 -13.04
N SER A 53 9.90 7.12 -12.97
CA SER A 53 10.07 8.46 -12.39
C SER A 53 10.20 8.49 -10.84
N GLY A 54 10.25 7.32 -10.19
CA GLY A 54 10.41 7.19 -8.74
C GLY A 54 9.14 7.43 -7.91
N LYS A 55 7.94 7.26 -8.47
CA LYS A 55 6.66 7.50 -7.75
C LYS A 55 6.49 6.60 -6.53
N SER A 56 6.72 5.30 -6.70
CA SER A 56 6.59 4.34 -5.61
C SER A 56 7.66 4.62 -4.55
N SER A 57 8.89 4.97 -4.92
CA SER A 57 9.93 5.45 -3.97
C SER A 57 9.52 6.74 -3.24
N LEU A 58 8.93 7.71 -3.95
CA LEU A 58 8.44 8.96 -3.34
C LEU A 58 7.40 8.70 -2.25
N VAL A 59 6.54 7.70 -2.45
CA VAL A 59 5.55 7.31 -1.45
C VAL A 59 6.18 6.48 -0.33
N LYS A 60 6.91 5.42 -0.68
CA LYS A 60 7.51 4.46 0.26
C LYS A 60 8.58 5.07 1.15
N SER A 61 9.47 5.87 0.61
CA SER A 61 10.66 6.39 1.33
C SER A 61 10.56 7.89 1.62
N GLY A 62 9.50 8.55 1.15
CA GLY A 62 9.24 9.95 1.43
C GLY A 62 7.97 10.14 2.26
N LEU A 63 6.80 9.85 1.66
CA LEU A 63 5.51 10.07 2.30
C LEU A 63 5.33 9.22 3.57
N ILE A 64 5.51 7.89 3.50
CA ILE A 64 5.27 6.99 4.63
C ILE A 64 6.16 7.34 5.84
N PRO A 65 7.50 7.49 5.71
CA PRO A 65 8.36 7.95 6.79
C PRO A 65 7.95 9.30 7.37
N SER A 66 7.49 10.23 6.53
CA SER A 66 6.99 11.54 6.99
C SER A 66 5.71 11.42 7.83
N LEU A 67 4.80 10.49 7.49
CA LEU A 67 3.60 10.22 8.28
C LEU A 67 3.97 9.63 9.65
N HIS A 68 4.87 8.65 9.69
CA HIS A 68 5.38 8.08 10.94
C HIS A 68 6.13 9.10 11.80
N SER A 69 6.80 10.06 11.18
CA SER A 69 7.47 11.16 11.88
C SER A 69 6.52 12.26 12.35
N GLY A 70 5.20 12.11 12.14
CA GLY A 70 4.19 13.04 12.66
C GLY A 70 4.03 14.33 11.86
N PHE A 71 4.54 14.40 10.63
CA PHE A 71 4.41 15.60 9.79
C PHE A 71 2.95 15.92 9.39
N MET A 72 2.02 14.98 9.55
CA MET A 72 0.59 15.24 9.40
C MET A 72 -0.02 15.71 10.73
N SER A 73 0.04 17.02 10.97
CA SER A 73 -0.54 17.63 12.17
C SER A 73 -2.03 17.30 12.31
N GLY A 74 -2.43 16.83 13.50
CA GLY A 74 -3.80 16.46 13.83
C GLY A 74 -4.19 15.00 13.57
N ALA A 75 -3.39 14.24 12.81
CA ALA A 75 -3.59 12.80 12.61
C ALA A 75 -2.75 11.94 13.59
N GLY A 76 -1.64 12.47 14.11
CA GLY A 76 -0.69 11.71 14.90
C GLY A 76 0.29 10.90 14.03
N SER A 77 1.15 10.11 14.68
CA SER A 77 2.22 9.32 14.07
C SER A 77 1.94 7.82 13.96
N ASN A 78 0.83 7.36 14.55
CA ASN A 78 0.45 5.95 14.52
C ASN A 78 -0.22 5.65 13.17
N TRP A 79 0.54 5.19 12.20
CA TRP A 79 0.05 4.78 10.89
C TRP A 79 0.21 3.28 10.72
N LYS A 80 -0.83 2.63 10.21
CA LYS A 80 -0.82 1.26 9.72
C LYS A 80 -0.81 1.34 8.20
N VAL A 81 0.26 0.85 7.58
CA VAL A 81 0.48 1.01 6.14
C VAL A 81 0.25 -0.32 5.44
N CYS A 82 -0.89 -0.43 4.77
CA CYS A 82 -1.22 -1.57 3.93
C CYS A 82 -0.73 -1.29 2.51
N THR A 83 0.17 -2.11 1.97
CA THR A 83 0.64 -1.98 0.57
C THR A 83 0.25 -3.21 -0.23
N PHE A 84 -0.35 -3.03 -1.40
CA PHE A 84 -0.63 -4.13 -2.31
C PHE A 84 -0.57 -3.72 -3.78
N ARG A 85 -0.50 -4.72 -4.66
CA ARG A 85 -0.70 -4.57 -6.11
C ARG A 85 -2.03 -5.20 -6.52
N PRO A 86 -2.84 -4.53 -7.35
CA PRO A 86 -4.14 -5.04 -7.74
C PRO A 86 -4.09 -6.41 -8.42
N GLY A 87 -3.22 -6.62 -9.42
CA GLY A 87 -3.17 -7.86 -10.18
C GLY A 87 -4.53 -8.27 -10.77
N ASN A 88 -4.70 -9.58 -10.98
CA ASN A 88 -5.94 -10.18 -11.49
C ASN A 88 -7.07 -10.30 -10.45
N ASN A 89 -6.79 -10.07 -9.17
CA ASN A 89 -7.81 -10.11 -8.12
C ASN A 89 -7.63 -8.92 -7.15
N PRO A 90 -8.00 -7.69 -7.56
CA PRO A 90 -7.74 -6.49 -6.78
C PRO A 90 -8.34 -6.54 -5.37
N ILE A 91 -9.56 -7.06 -5.23
CA ILE A 91 -10.24 -7.13 -3.93
C ILE A 91 -9.60 -8.21 -3.04
N GLY A 92 -9.29 -9.40 -3.58
CA GLY A 92 -8.62 -10.43 -2.80
C GLY A 92 -7.19 -10.07 -2.41
N ASN A 93 -6.45 -9.37 -3.28
CA ASN A 93 -5.10 -8.88 -2.96
C ASN A 93 -5.15 -7.78 -1.90
N MET A 94 -6.15 -6.90 -1.95
CA MET A 94 -6.40 -5.92 -0.87
C MET A 94 -6.76 -6.61 0.44
N ALA A 95 -7.63 -7.63 0.42
CA ALA A 95 -8.02 -8.37 1.61
C ALA A 95 -6.81 -9.02 2.29
N LYS A 96 -5.97 -9.72 1.51
CA LYS A 96 -4.72 -10.33 2.01
C LYS A 96 -3.81 -9.31 2.67
N ALA A 97 -3.61 -8.16 2.02
CA ALA A 97 -2.74 -7.11 2.52
C ALA A 97 -3.28 -6.40 3.78
N LEU A 98 -4.61 -6.29 3.90
CA LEU A 98 -5.26 -5.77 5.11
C LEU A 98 -5.15 -6.73 6.30
N THR A 99 -5.00 -8.02 6.03
CA THR A 99 -4.80 -9.09 7.02
C THR A 99 -3.34 -9.46 7.23
N GLU A 100 -2.40 -8.64 6.76
CA GLU A 100 -1.01 -8.77 7.20
C GLU A 100 -0.87 -8.38 8.67
N ASN A 101 0.16 -8.91 9.32
CA ASN A 101 0.39 -8.71 10.75
C ASN A 101 0.45 -7.22 11.09
N GLU A 102 -0.17 -6.86 12.21
CA GLU A 102 -0.20 -5.51 12.76
C GLU A 102 -0.87 -4.46 11.86
N ILE A 103 -1.54 -4.85 10.76
CA ILE A 103 -2.35 -3.93 9.96
C ILE A 103 -3.71 -3.79 10.62
N LEU A 104 -4.71 -4.60 10.27
CA LEU A 104 -6.07 -4.51 10.83
C LEU A 104 -6.33 -5.43 12.02
N TYR A 105 -5.60 -6.54 12.11
CA TYR A 105 -5.87 -7.62 13.06
C TYR A 105 -4.61 -7.93 13.86
N ASN A 106 -4.75 -8.07 15.17
CA ASN A 106 -3.65 -8.39 16.09
C ASN A 106 -3.63 -9.87 16.50
N ASP A 107 -4.71 -10.61 16.21
CA ASP A 107 -4.92 -11.98 16.69
C ASP A 107 -4.54 -13.06 15.67
N ILE A 108 -3.81 -12.70 14.60
CA ILE A 108 -3.35 -13.64 13.58
C ILE A 108 -2.13 -14.38 14.13
N GLN A 109 -2.29 -15.66 14.48
CA GLN A 109 -1.22 -16.48 15.07
C GLN A 109 -0.76 -17.60 14.15
N SER A 110 -1.53 -17.91 13.10
CA SER A 110 -1.24 -18.97 12.15
C SER A 110 -1.59 -18.58 10.70
N GLU A 111 -1.08 -19.36 9.73
CA GLU A 111 -1.46 -19.22 8.32
C GLU A 111 -2.93 -19.56 8.08
N GLU A 112 -3.50 -20.47 8.88
CA GLU A 112 -4.93 -20.84 8.82
C GLU A 112 -5.82 -19.68 9.28
N ASP A 113 -5.41 -18.95 10.33
CA ASP A 113 -6.06 -17.71 10.75
C ASP A 113 -5.99 -16.69 9.62
N LYS A 114 -4.79 -16.46 9.07
CA LYS A 114 -4.57 -15.48 8.01
C LYS A 114 -5.45 -15.75 6.79
N PHE A 115 -5.56 -17.02 6.37
CA PHE A 115 -6.46 -17.44 5.31
C PHE A 115 -7.93 -17.13 5.65
N THR A 116 -8.36 -17.47 6.86
CA THR A 116 -9.74 -17.26 7.34
C THR A 116 -10.10 -15.77 7.40
N PHE A 117 -9.26 -14.95 8.03
CA PHE A 117 -9.43 -13.50 8.10
C PHE A 117 -9.42 -12.88 6.71
N SER A 118 -8.54 -13.31 5.80
CA SER A 118 -8.51 -12.81 4.42
C SER A 118 -9.81 -13.13 3.68
N ALA A 119 -10.37 -14.33 3.84
CA ALA A 119 -11.62 -14.72 3.19
C ALA A 119 -12.83 -13.93 3.71
N ILE A 120 -12.90 -13.72 5.04
CA ILE A 120 -13.95 -12.91 5.67
C ILE A 120 -13.82 -11.45 5.22
N THR A 121 -12.60 -10.91 5.23
CA THR A 121 -12.31 -9.53 4.80
C THR A 121 -12.69 -9.34 3.34
N GLU A 122 -12.29 -10.24 2.45
CA GLU A 122 -12.66 -10.21 1.03
C GLU A 122 -14.19 -10.23 0.85
N SER A 123 -14.89 -11.09 1.59
CA SER A 123 -16.34 -11.16 1.56
C SER A 123 -16.98 -9.82 1.97
N THR A 124 -16.50 -9.17 3.03
CA THR A 124 -16.97 -7.84 3.45
C THR A 124 -16.68 -6.78 2.39
N LEU A 125 -15.49 -6.76 1.82
CA LEU A 125 -15.11 -5.81 0.78
C LEU A 125 -15.99 -5.92 -0.47
N ARG A 126 -16.46 -7.13 -0.81
CA ARG A 126 -17.32 -7.39 -1.97
C ARG A 126 -18.80 -7.09 -1.71
N ARG A 127 -19.24 -7.02 -0.45
CA ARG A 127 -20.67 -6.85 -0.10
C ARG A 127 -21.24 -5.49 -0.47
N SER A 128 -20.45 -4.42 -0.37
CA SER A 128 -20.94 -3.06 -0.61
C SER A 128 -19.81 -2.13 -1.06
N SER A 129 -20.18 -0.98 -1.64
CA SER A 129 -19.23 0.11 -1.91
C SER A 129 -18.61 0.70 -0.64
N ASN A 130 -19.19 0.45 0.53
CA ASN A 130 -18.68 0.83 1.84
C ASN A 130 -17.90 -0.30 2.53
N GLY A 131 -17.64 -1.42 1.85
CA GLY A 131 -17.02 -2.61 2.45
C GLY A 131 -15.69 -2.32 3.15
N LEU A 132 -14.88 -1.39 2.62
CA LEU A 132 -13.63 -0.98 3.28
C LEU A 132 -13.87 -0.27 4.63
N VAL A 133 -14.90 0.57 4.72
CA VAL A 133 -15.30 1.24 5.96
C VAL A 133 -15.83 0.22 6.97
N GLU A 134 -16.59 -0.77 6.51
CA GLU A 134 -17.08 -1.86 7.34
C GLU A 134 -15.93 -2.71 7.90
N VAL A 135 -14.99 -3.11 7.05
CA VAL A 135 -13.76 -3.82 7.45
C VAL A 135 -12.99 -3.03 8.50
N TYR A 136 -12.76 -1.72 8.28
CA TYR A 136 -12.07 -0.87 9.25
C TYR A 136 -12.81 -0.81 10.59
N LYS A 137 -14.12 -0.60 10.59
CA LYS A 137 -14.93 -0.52 11.83
C LYS A 137 -15.01 -1.83 12.60
N GLN A 138 -14.88 -2.96 11.90
CA GLN A 138 -14.87 -4.31 12.50
C GLN A 138 -13.46 -4.76 12.89
N SER A 139 -12.42 -4.01 12.50
CA SER A 139 -11.03 -4.34 12.81
C SER A 139 -10.68 -4.08 14.27
N GLY A 140 -9.56 -4.64 14.72
CA GLY A 140 -9.02 -4.40 16.07
C GLY A 140 -8.26 -3.08 16.19
N ILE A 141 -8.20 -2.27 15.12
CA ILE A 141 -7.54 -0.97 15.14
C ILE A 141 -8.33 0.01 16.01
N ASP A 142 -7.68 0.60 17.02
CA ASP A 142 -8.28 1.63 17.84
C ASP A 142 -8.38 2.99 17.12
N SER A 143 -9.18 3.90 17.67
CA SER A 143 -9.32 5.27 17.14
C SER A 143 -8.03 6.12 17.15
N LYS A 144 -6.92 5.61 17.68
CA LYS A 144 -5.64 6.32 17.77
C LYS A 144 -4.67 5.95 16.64
N ASN A 145 -5.04 4.98 15.80
CA ASN A 145 -4.27 4.55 14.64
C ASN A 145 -4.94 5.05 13.35
N ASN A 146 -4.11 5.43 12.38
CA ASN A 146 -4.53 5.80 11.04
C ASN A 146 -4.23 4.65 10.08
N LEU A 147 -5.12 4.38 9.13
CA LEU A 147 -4.85 3.42 8.05
C LEU A 147 -4.47 4.18 6.77
N LEU A 148 -3.31 3.86 6.21
CA LEU A 148 -2.93 4.23 4.85
C LEU A 148 -2.94 2.99 3.97
N ILE A 149 -3.65 3.06 2.84
CA ILE A 149 -3.64 1.99 1.83
C ILE A 149 -2.88 2.50 0.60
N LEU A 150 -1.73 1.92 0.35
CA LEU A 150 -0.91 2.15 -0.84
C LEU A 150 -1.24 1.10 -1.90
N VAL A 151 -1.90 1.55 -2.97
CA VAL A 151 -2.12 0.74 -4.18
C VAL A 151 -0.99 1.00 -5.16
N ASP A 152 0.03 0.15 -5.17
CA ASP A 152 1.13 0.24 -6.14
C ASP A 152 0.67 -0.31 -7.49
N GLN A 153 1.11 0.32 -8.58
CA GLN A 153 0.66 0.00 -9.94
C GLN A 153 -0.88 -0.03 -10.10
N PHE A 154 -1.57 1.01 -9.61
CA PHE A 154 -3.03 1.13 -9.69
C PHE A 154 -3.58 0.92 -11.12
N GLU A 155 -2.81 1.30 -12.13
CA GLU A 155 -3.16 1.13 -13.55
C GLU A 155 -3.42 -0.33 -13.97
N GLU A 156 -2.91 -1.31 -13.21
CA GLU A 156 -3.18 -2.74 -13.43
C GLU A 156 -4.67 -3.07 -13.46
N ILE A 157 -5.49 -2.36 -12.67
CA ILE A 157 -6.96 -2.57 -12.62
C ILE A 157 -7.58 -2.41 -14.01
N PHE A 158 -7.13 -1.41 -14.77
CA PHE A 158 -7.64 -1.16 -16.12
C PHE A 158 -7.10 -2.17 -17.14
N ARG A 159 -5.84 -2.61 -16.96
CA ARG A 159 -5.21 -3.59 -17.84
C ARG A 159 -5.91 -4.95 -17.75
N PHE A 160 -6.17 -5.42 -16.55
CA PHE A 160 -6.83 -6.72 -16.34
C PHE A 160 -8.31 -6.71 -16.68
N SER A 161 -9.02 -5.60 -16.41
CA SER A 161 -10.41 -5.44 -16.87
C SER A 161 -10.53 -5.52 -18.39
N LYS A 162 -9.54 -5.01 -19.13
CA LYS A 162 -9.52 -5.12 -20.59
C LYS A 162 -9.27 -6.55 -21.06
N LEU A 163 -8.27 -7.24 -20.50
CA LEU A 163 -7.97 -8.63 -20.84
C LEU A 163 -9.14 -9.58 -20.59
N GLU A 164 -9.89 -9.40 -19.50
CA GLU A 164 -11.10 -10.19 -19.22
C GLU A 164 -12.22 -9.96 -20.23
N LYS A 165 -12.37 -8.73 -20.74
CA LYS A 165 -13.35 -8.40 -21.79
C LYS A 165 -12.96 -9.05 -23.10
N ASP A 166 -11.71 -8.87 -23.51
CA ASP A 166 -11.18 -9.44 -24.76
C ASP A 166 -11.29 -10.99 -24.76
N ALA A 167 -11.01 -11.64 -23.62
CA ALA A 167 -11.15 -13.09 -23.46
C ALA A 167 -12.60 -13.60 -23.49
N LYS A 168 -13.57 -12.78 -23.08
CA LYS A 168 -15.01 -13.10 -23.15
C LYS A 168 -15.57 -12.91 -24.56
N GLU A 169 -14.99 -12.00 -25.34
CA GLU A 169 -15.39 -11.74 -26.72
C GLU A 169 -14.77 -12.75 -27.71
N GLY A 170 -13.54 -13.21 -27.47
CA GLY A 170 -12.83 -14.19 -28.30
C GLY A 170 -13.22 -15.68 -28.14
N LYS A 171 -14.36 -15.97 -27.49
CA LYS A 171 -14.89 -17.36 -27.31
C LYS A 171 -16.16 -17.64 -28.13
N ARG A 172 -16.41 -16.85 -29.17
CA ARG A 172 -17.48 -17.07 -30.14
C ARG A 172 -16.86 -17.42 -31.49
N ASP A 173 -16.44 -18.67 -31.66
CA ASP A 173 -16.29 -19.33 -32.95
C ASP A 173 -16.61 -20.82 -32.76
#